data_AF-A0A510IYX0-F1
#
_entry.id   AF-A0A510IYX0-F1
#
_cell.length_a   1.000
_cell.length_b   1.000
_cell.length_c   1.000
_cell.angle_alpha   90.00
_cell.angle_beta   90.00
_cell.angle_gamma   90.00
#
_symmetry.space_group_name_H-M   'P 1'
#
loop_
_entity.id
_entity.type
_entity.pdbx_description
1 polymer ?
#
loop_
_entity_poly.entity_id
_entity_poly.type
_entity_poly.pdbx_seq_one_letter_code
_entity_poly.pdbx_strand_id
1 'polypeptide(L)'
;MEITVDWKQIESEDDFYNIFLSQVKAPDWHGRNLDALIDSIVTGDINSIEPPYTIHNLNTGFAPRHITEFQLKVLAIFNEGVVENRGIKVVNE
;
A
#
# COMPACT_ATOMS: atom_id res chain seq x y z
N MET A 1 5.15 3.97 13.06
CA MET A 1 4.98 4.97 11.99
C MET A 1 3.63 4.73 11.36
N GLU A 2 2.94 5.77 10.94
CA GLU A 2 1.62 5.67 10.33
C GLU A 2 1.73 5.97 8.84
N ILE A 3 1.07 5.16 8.02
CA ILE A 3 0.89 5.34 6.59
C ILE A 3 -0.59 5.50 6.35
N THR A 4 -0.98 6.48 5.55
CA THR A 4 -2.38 6.73 5.21
C THR A 4 -2.62 6.52 3.73
N VAL A 5 -3.63 5.72 3.40
CA VAL A 5 -4.13 5.52 2.04
C VAL A 5 -5.61 5.90 2.03
N ASP A 6 -5.90 7.11 1.53
CA ASP A 6 -7.28 7.59 1.38
C ASP A 6 -7.81 7.23 0.00
N TRP A 7 -8.65 6.20 -0.06
CA TRP A 7 -9.18 5.65 -1.30
C TRP A 7 -10.15 6.60 -2.02
N LYS A 8 -10.61 7.67 -1.37
CA LYS A 8 -11.40 8.73 -2.01
C LYS A 8 -10.56 9.62 -2.93
N GLN A 9 -9.24 9.66 -2.74
CA GLN A 9 -8.31 10.50 -3.52
C GLN A 9 -7.64 9.74 -4.68
N ILE A 10 -7.97 8.46 -4.86
CA ILE A 10 -7.31 7.56 -5.82
C ILE A 10 -8.23 7.39 -7.03
N GLU A 11 -7.90 8.07 -8.13
CA GLU A 11 -8.61 7.94 -9.40
C GLU A 11 -7.88 7.03 -10.39
N SER A 12 -6.60 6.76 -10.15
CA SER A 12 -5.74 5.88 -10.94
C SER A 12 -4.84 5.02 -10.03
N GLU A 13 -4.30 3.92 -10.54
CA GLU A 13 -3.29 3.12 -9.81
C GLU A 13 -2.05 3.97 -9.48
N ASP A 14 -1.69 4.92 -10.35
CA ASP A 14 -0.56 5.82 -10.13
C ASP A 14 -0.77 6.76 -8.93
N ASP A 15 -2.00 7.18 -8.64
CA ASP A 15 -2.31 7.98 -7.45
C ASP A 15 -2.00 7.19 -6.17
N PHE A 16 -2.37 5.91 -6.15
CA PHE A 16 -2.02 5.01 -5.05
C PHE A 16 -0.51 4.93 -4.86
N TYR A 17 0.25 4.67 -5.93
CA TYR A 17 1.70 4.56 -5.82
C TYR A 17 2.34 5.89 -5.41
N ASN A 18 1.85 7.03 -5.89
CA ASN A 18 2.34 8.34 -5.47
C ASN A 18 2.12 8.57 -3.96
N ILE A 19 0.94 8.23 -3.46
CA ILE A 19 0.59 8.36 -2.04
C ILE A 19 1.41 7.40 -1.19
N PHE A 20 1.43 6.12 -1.54
CA PHE A 20 2.04 5.09 -0.70
C PHE A 20 3.58 5.16 -0.72
N LEU A 21 4.19 5.22 -1.91
CA LEU A 21 5.65 5.13 -2.07
C LEU A 21 6.38 6.34 -1.49
N SER A 22 5.77 7.53 -1.55
CA SER A 22 6.35 8.72 -0.94
C SER A 22 6.44 8.61 0.59
N GLN A 23 5.48 7.95 1.23
CA GLN A 23 5.44 7.76 2.68
C GLN A 23 6.49 6.74 3.15
N VAL A 24 6.72 5.67 2.39
CA VAL A 24 7.76 4.66 2.70
C VAL A 24 9.14 5.02 2.14
N LYS A 25 9.27 6.16 1.46
CA LYS A 25 10.49 6.58 0.77
C LYS A 25 11.03 5.48 -0.14
N ALA A 26 10.15 4.97 -1.00
CA ALA A 26 10.54 4.00 -2.01
C ALA A 26 11.51 4.64 -3.02
N PRO A 27 12.39 3.86 -3.65
CA PRO A 27 13.30 4.35 -4.66
C PRO A 27 12.56 4.69 -5.96
N ASP A 28 13.13 5.59 -6.77
CA ASP A 28 12.57 6.00 -8.06
C ASP A 28 12.40 4.83 -9.05
N TRP A 29 13.12 3.73 -8.85
CA TRP A 29 13.06 2.52 -9.68
C TRP A 29 12.02 1.48 -9.22
N HIS A 30 11.19 1.75 -8.19
CA HIS A 30 10.26 0.80 -7.55
C HIS A 30 9.37 0.01 -8.54
N GLY A 31 9.05 0.54 -9.72
CA GLY A 31 8.39 -0.22 -10.78
C GLY A 31 6.86 -0.14 -10.77
N ARG A 32 6.25 0.38 -9.69
CA ARG A 32 4.85 0.87 -9.66
C ARG A 32 3.83 -0.12 -10.21
N ASN A 33 3.91 -1.37 -9.76
CA ASN A 33 2.99 -2.45 -10.10
C ASN A 33 2.81 -3.38 -8.88
N LEU A 34 1.86 -4.31 -8.96
CA LEU A 34 1.51 -5.18 -7.83
C LEU A 34 2.64 -6.15 -7.44
N ASP A 35 3.42 -6.65 -8.40
CA ASP A 35 4.56 -7.53 -8.11
C ASP A 35 5.65 -6.77 -7.34
N ALA A 36 5.98 -5.56 -7.79
CA ALA A 36 6.89 -4.68 -7.06
C ALA A 36 6.35 -4.26 -5.68
N LEU A 37 5.03 -4.08 -5.55
CA LEU A 37 4.42 -3.80 -4.26
C LEU A 37 4.60 -4.99 -3.31
N ILE A 38 4.35 -6.22 -3.78
CA ILE A 38 4.60 -7.46 -3.02
C ILE A 38 6.07 -7.51 -2.58
N ASP A 39 7.00 -7.32 -3.50
CA ASP A 39 8.43 -7.32 -3.17
C ASP A 39 8.77 -6.27 -2.11
N SER A 40 8.13 -5.10 -2.16
CA SER A 40 8.41 -4.02 -1.20
C SER A 40 7.72 -4.17 0.16
N ILE A 41 6.63 -4.94 0.26
CA ILE A 41 5.80 -5.06 1.46
C ILE A 41 6.02 -6.40 2.16
N VAL A 42 5.99 -7.49 1.38
CA VAL A 42 6.03 -8.86 1.88
C VAL A 42 7.48 -9.33 1.96
N THR A 43 8.25 -9.18 0.88
CA THR A 43 9.69 -9.53 0.89
C THR A 43 10.50 -8.49 1.67
N GLY A 44 10.30 -7.21 1.37
CA GLY A 44 10.99 -6.07 1.98
C GLY A 44 12.34 -5.74 1.32
N ASP A 45 13.12 -4.91 2.01
CA ASP A 45 14.46 -4.42 1.62
C ASP A 45 14.48 -3.59 0.32
N ILE A 46 13.34 -3.03 -0.07
CA ILE A 46 13.21 -2.11 -1.20
C ILE A 46 13.02 -0.67 -0.72
N ASN A 47 12.19 -0.47 0.30
CA ASN A 47 11.84 0.86 0.76
C ASN A 47 12.89 1.38 1.73
N SER A 48 13.11 2.70 1.77
CA SER A 48 14.02 3.27 2.79
C SER A 48 13.40 3.25 4.19
N ILE A 49 12.07 3.23 4.27
CA ILE A 49 11.31 3.02 5.51
C ILE A 49 10.60 1.68 5.39
N GLU A 50 11.09 0.73 6.16
CA GLU A 50 10.52 -0.61 6.29
C GLU A 50 9.64 -0.71 7.55
N PRO A 51 8.78 -1.73 7.65
CA PRO A 51 8.07 -2.07 8.88
C PRO A 51 9.00 -2.12 10.10
N PRO A 52 8.51 -1.74 11.30
CA PRO A 52 7.10 -1.71 11.69
C PRO A 52 6.36 -0.38 11.43
N TYR A 53 5.16 -0.48 10.89
CA TYR A 53 4.21 0.63 10.73
C TYR A 53 2.76 0.16 10.69
N THR A 54 1.83 1.09 10.85
CA THR A 54 0.39 0.88 10.66
C THR A 54 -0.04 1.52 9.35
N ILE A 55 -0.85 0.83 8.56
CA ILE A 55 -1.50 1.34 7.35
C ILE A 55 -2.97 1.61 7.67
N HIS A 56 -3.38 2.87 7.55
CA HIS A 56 -4.76 3.32 7.65
C HIS A 56 -5.36 3.41 6.25
N ASN A 57 -6.31 2.52 5.95
CA ASN A 57 -7.09 2.53 4.72
C ASN A 57 -8.39 3.29 4.96
N LEU A 58 -8.41 4.55 4.55
CA LEU A 58 -9.57 5.44 4.74
C LEU A 58 -10.51 5.36 3.55
N ASN A 59 -11.81 5.49 3.79
CA ASN A 59 -12.81 5.67 2.74
C ASN A 59 -12.80 4.55 1.68
N THR A 60 -12.54 3.31 2.10
CA THR A 60 -12.40 2.16 1.16
C THR A 60 -13.61 2.00 0.25
N GLY A 61 -14.83 2.30 0.73
CA GLY A 61 -16.07 2.26 -0.07
C GLY A 61 -16.26 3.40 -1.09
N PHE A 62 -15.37 4.39 -1.14
CA PHE A 62 -15.43 5.52 -2.07
C PHE A 62 -14.49 5.38 -3.28
N ALA A 63 -13.72 4.29 -3.35
CA ALA A 63 -12.90 4.01 -4.53
C ALA A 63 -13.77 3.96 -5.80
N PRO A 64 -13.38 4.64 -6.89
CA PRO A 64 -14.05 4.53 -8.17
C PRO A 64 -14.16 3.07 -8.62
N ARG A 65 -15.23 2.72 -9.33
CA ARG A 65 -15.51 1.32 -9.74
C ARG A 65 -14.35 0.69 -10.51
N HIS A 66 -13.64 1.46 -11.34
CA HIS A 66 -12.49 0.96 -12.11
C HIS A 66 -11.24 0.72 -11.25
N ILE A 67 -11.19 1.26 -10.03
CA ILE A 67 -10.10 1.04 -9.06
C ILE A 67 -10.41 -0.10 -8.08
N THR A 68 -11.67 -0.50 -7.92
CA THR A 68 -12.07 -1.49 -6.91
C THR A 68 -11.30 -2.81 -7.02
N GLU A 69 -11.06 -3.33 -8.23
CA GLU A 69 -10.28 -4.57 -8.38
C GLU A 69 -8.82 -4.39 -7.92
N PHE A 70 -8.20 -3.27 -8.30
CA PHE A 70 -6.85 -2.92 -7.88
C PHE A 70 -6.77 -2.73 -6.35
N GLN A 71 -7.72 -2.01 -5.76
CA GLN A 71 -7.84 -1.81 -4.32
C GLN A 71 -7.88 -3.15 -3.57
N LEU A 72 -8.71 -4.09 -4.01
CA LEU A 72 -8.81 -5.41 -3.37
C LEU A 72 -7.46 -6.15 -3.37
N LYS A 73 -6.70 -6.06 -4.48
CA LYS A 73 -5.37 -6.68 -4.58
C LYS A 73 -4.37 -6.00 -3.64
N VAL A 74 -4.35 -4.67 -3.58
CA VAL A 74 -3.50 -3.91 -2.63
C VAL A 74 -3.81 -4.29 -1.17
N LEU A 75 -5.09 -4.33 -0.79
CA LEU A 75 -5.50 -4.71 0.56
C LEU A 75 -5.11 -6.16 0.89
N ALA A 76 -5.16 -7.07 -0.08
CA ALA A 76 -4.67 -8.44 0.08
C ALA A 76 -3.16 -8.46 0.36
N ILE A 77 -2.35 -7.70 -0.39
CA ILE A 77 -0.90 -7.61 -0.20
C ILE A 77 -0.55 -7.03 1.18
N PHE A 78 -1.27 -6.00 1.64
CA PHE A 78 -1.07 -5.47 2.99
C PHE A 78 -1.36 -6.51 4.06
N ASN A 79 -2.45 -7.28 3.92
CA ASN A 79 -2.77 -8.37 4.84
C ASN A 79 -1.74 -9.51 4.78
N GLU A 80 -1.19 -9.81 3.61
CA GLU A 80 -0.11 -10.79 3.48
C GLU A 80 1.12 -10.36 4.27
N GLY A 81 1.52 -9.08 4.19
CA GLY A 81 2.60 -8.54 5.03
C GLY A 81 2.31 -8.64 6.54
N VAL A 82 1.04 -8.60 6.96
CA VAL A 82 0.65 -8.88 8.36
C VAL A 82 0.85 -10.36 8.69
N VAL A 83 0.40 -11.27 7.82
CA VAL A 83 0.49 -12.73 7.99
C VAL A 83 1.94 -13.19 8.05
N GLU A 84 2.80 -12.65 7.19
CA GLU A 84 4.24 -12.91 7.17
C GLU A 84 5.00 -12.21 8.34
N ASN A 85 4.25 -11.63 9.28
CA ASN A 85 4.76 -11.02 10.51
C ASN A 85 5.85 -9.98 10.26
N ARG A 86 5.72 -9.19 9.19
CA ARG A 86 6.64 -8.08 8.89
C ARG A 86 6.58 -6.95 9.93
N GLY A 87 5.64 -6.98 10.87
CA GLY A 87 5.39 -5.87 11.79
C GLY A 87 4.48 -4.79 11.19
N ILE A 88 3.76 -5.15 10.12
CA ILE A 88 2.69 -4.34 9.52
C ILE A 88 1.42 -4.52 10.34
N LYS A 89 0.66 -3.44 10.51
CA LYS A 89 -0.71 -3.46 11.02
C LYS A 89 -1.61 -2.78 10.02
N VAL A 90 -2.84 -3.27 9.84
CA VAL A 90 -3.81 -2.69 8.93
C VAL A 90 -5.05 -2.26 9.72
N VAL A 91 -5.48 -1.02 9.49
CA VAL A 91 -6.70 -0.43 10.04
C VAL A 91 -7.56 0.05 8.87
N ASN A 92 -8.85 -0.25 8.90
CA ASN A 92 -9.82 0.21 7.89
C ASN A 92 -10.77 1.19 8.58
N GLU A 93 -10.90 2.40 8.02
CA GLU A 93 -11.71 3.50 8.57
C GLU A 93 -12.68 4.09 7.54
#